data_AF-Q9EZA9-F1
#
_entry.id   AF-Q9EZA9-F1
#
_cell.length_a   1.000
_cell.length_b   1.000
_cell.length_c   1.000
_cell.angle_alpha   90.00
_cell.angle_beta   90.00
_cell.angle_gamma   90.00
#
_symmetry.space_group_name_H-M   'P 1'
#
loop_
_entity.id
_entity.type
_entity.pdbx_description
1 polymer ?
#
loop_
_entity_poly.entity_id
_entity_poly.type
_entity_poly.pdbx_seq_one_letter_code
_entity_poly.pdbx_strand_id
1 'polypeptide(L)'
;MSMLVARMQKMKANNLAGIERHNKRIYKNHSNEDIDGELSNSNYDLMDRQGKYADIVKEIIDSQKKGNRAIRSDAVLVNEWIITSDKEFFRDMAPKERDRFFQEATNWFKERYGQQNIAYAQVHLDERTPHMHLGVVPMREGKLSAKNVFNRQELRAVQDELPKHLQEKGFEIQRGKEESERKHLSVPEYKEAKEEAKKVKEETKELASKASQLAEFHNNVNDRVKTLVERNKALEGEIERKKALVKEHVRRVDVLVSEVKQEKEPKRYHAAKSEPIYQPEVRTELLRGRTVKMSSEEYNKMLASQRKLEKDHENVVKNFNVLADLYYHSEKEKQCLVAELAKANKAIPVQNEFFVPAFELQKAQQEIREKDKLIEQKNRIIGEQAEQIKGMEKAIMRCAEFIRDMRKQAYDLVSDLAKRMGIVPLVNNLIHQEKEQQKEQKKQQKRLEIEVADRKPEPPKKQKSRADDWGMER
;
A
#
# COMPACT_ATOMS: atom_id res chain seq x y z
N MET A 1 -8.19 8.97 -29.51
CA MET A 1 -7.98 10.09 -30.44
C MET A 1 -6.69 10.78 -30.06
N SER A 2 -5.80 10.94 -31.03
CA SER A 2 -4.48 11.54 -30.84
C SER A 2 -4.54 13.07 -30.80
N MET A 3 -3.54 13.71 -30.20
CA MET A 3 -3.48 15.18 -30.12
C MET A 3 -2.67 15.77 -31.26
N LEU A 4 -3.09 16.93 -31.78
CA LEU A 4 -2.27 17.73 -32.70
C LEU A 4 -1.13 18.38 -31.93
N VAL A 5 0.07 18.26 -32.49
CA VAL A 5 1.24 19.02 -32.08
C VAL A 5 1.52 20.06 -33.16
N ALA A 6 1.19 21.31 -32.86
CA ALA A 6 1.56 22.46 -33.68
C ALA A 6 2.34 23.44 -32.80
N ARG A 7 3.65 23.60 -33.01
CA ARG A 7 4.48 24.45 -32.14
C ARG A 7 5.49 25.23 -32.94
N MET A 8 5.59 26.53 -32.68
CA MET A 8 6.52 27.40 -33.38
C MET A 8 7.84 27.65 -32.64
N GLN A 9 8.90 27.86 -33.41
CA GLN A 9 10.17 28.43 -32.98
C GLN A 9 10.50 29.68 -33.78
N LYS A 10 11.11 30.68 -33.13
CA LYS A 10 11.59 31.89 -33.80
C LYS A 10 13.00 31.66 -34.32
N MET A 11 13.21 31.84 -35.62
CA MET A 11 14.51 31.69 -36.28
C MET A 11 15.03 33.04 -36.73
N LYS A 12 16.27 33.35 -36.34
CA LYS A 12 17.03 34.53 -36.79
C LYS A 12 18.02 34.12 -37.89
N ALA A 13 18.72 35.09 -38.47
CA ALA A 13 19.68 34.87 -39.56
C ALA A 13 20.71 33.77 -39.25
N ASN A 14 21.28 33.76 -38.04
CA ASN A 14 22.26 32.78 -37.61
C ASN A 14 21.70 31.35 -37.43
N ASN A 15 20.38 31.20 -37.33
CA ASN A 15 19.73 29.89 -37.22
C ASN A 15 19.46 29.25 -38.60
N LEU A 16 19.24 30.05 -39.65
CA LEU A 16 18.76 29.57 -40.95
C LEU A 16 19.68 28.53 -41.60
N ALA A 17 21.00 28.72 -41.54
CA ALA A 17 21.94 27.75 -42.08
C ALA A 17 21.94 26.43 -41.30
N GLY A 18 21.73 26.48 -39.97
CA GLY A 18 21.65 25.28 -39.14
C GLY A 18 20.41 24.45 -39.44
N ILE A 19 19.25 25.10 -39.50
CA ILE A 19 17.98 24.43 -39.77
C ILE A 19 17.90 23.95 -41.22
N GLU A 20 18.49 24.65 -42.18
CA GLU A 20 18.56 24.17 -43.56
C GLU A 20 19.33 22.86 -43.65
N ARG A 21 20.51 22.79 -43.02
CA ARG A 21 21.33 21.57 -43.02
C ARG A 21 20.63 20.40 -42.34
N HIS A 22 19.85 20.69 -41.29
CA HIS A 22 19.02 19.70 -40.62
C HIS A 22 17.87 19.24 -41.52
N ASN A 23 17.06 20.16 -42.03
CA ASN A 23 15.83 19.86 -42.77
C ASN A 23 16.11 19.18 -44.12
N LYS A 24 17.11 19.68 -44.86
CA LYS A 24 17.52 19.10 -46.16
C LYS A 24 18.50 17.93 -46.04
N ARG A 25 18.81 17.47 -44.82
CA ARG A 25 19.75 16.37 -44.55
C ARG A 25 21.08 16.50 -45.32
N ILE A 26 21.69 17.69 -45.31
CA ILE A 26 22.89 17.99 -46.12
C ILE A 26 24.12 17.18 -45.68
N TYR A 27 24.23 16.85 -44.38
CA TYR A 27 25.31 16.02 -43.84
C TYR A 27 24.82 14.62 -43.52
N LYS A 28 25.71 13.63 -43.68
CA LYS A 28 25.43 12.23 -43.32
C LYS A 28 25.53 11.96 -41.82
N ASN A 29 26.37 12.71 -41.11
CA ASN A 29 26.57 12.53 -39.67
C ASN A 29 25.64 13.47 -38.92
N HIS A 30 24.66 12.89 -38.21
CA HIS A 30 23.73 13.61 -37.36
C HIS A 30 24.02 13.30 -35.89
N SER A 31 23.91 14.32 -35.03
CA SER A 31 24.01 14.14 -33.57
C SER A 31 22.78 13.44 -32.98
N ASN A 32 21.67 13.40 -33.73
CA ASN A 32 20.47 12.67 -33.33
C ASN A 32 20.57 11.22 -33.83
N GLU A 33 20.80 10.30 -32.90
CA GLU A 33 20.88 8.85 -33.16
C GLU A 33 19.56 8.23 -33.67
N ASP A 34 18.44 8.97 -33.58
CA ASP A 34 17.13 8.51 -34.05
C ASP A 34 16.91 8.73 -35.56
N ILE A 35 17.84 9.36 -36.29
CA ILE A 35 17.74 9.55 -37.74
C ILE A 35 18.18 8.28 -38.46
N ASP A 36 17.28 7.70 -39.24
CA ASP A 36 17.54 6.58 -40.13
C ASP A 36 17.95 7.10 -41.53
N GLY A 37 19.25 7.01 -41.83
CA GLY A 37 19.81 7.49 -43.09
C GLY A 37 19.25 6.80 -44.34
N GLU A 38 18.70 5.59 -44.23
CA GLU A 38 18.09 4.89 -45.36
C GLU A 38 16.71 5.48 -45.71
N LEU A 39 15.99 5.94 -44.68
CA LEU A 39 14.67 6.55 -44.81
C LEU A 39 14.72 8.03 -45.22
N SER A 40 15.87 8.70 -45.10
CA SER A 40 16.05 10.11 -45.48
C SER A 40 15.62 10.41 -46.92
N ASN A 41 15.73 9.44 -47.84
CA ASN A 41 15.29 9.58 -49.22
C ASN A 41 13.76 9.65 -49.38
N SER A 42 13.02 9.28 -48.33
CA SER A 42 11.56 9.39 -48.29
C SER A 42 11.08 10.75 -47.81
N ASN A 43 11.98 11.59 -47.28
CA ASN A 43 11.64 12.97 -46.90
C ASN A 43 11.32 13.80 -48.15
N TYR A 44 10.43 14.78 -48.02
CA TYR A 44 10.01 15.62 -49.14
C TYR A 44 9.66 17.04 -48.69
N ASP A 45 9.78 18.02 -49.59
CA ASP A 45 9.39 19.41 -49.37
C ASP A 45 8.11 19.73 -50.15
N LEU A 46 7.07 20.19 -49.46
CA LEU A 46 5.79 20.56 -50.06
C LEU A 46 5.82 21.94 -50.77
N MET A 47 6.89 22.70 -50.61
CA MET A 47 7.08 23.98 -51.32
C MET A 47 7.99 23.87 -52.54
N ASP A 48 8.84 22.84 -52.60
CA ASP A 48 9.82 22.56 -53.67
C ASP A 48 10.61 23.80 -54.14
N ARG A 49 10.99 24.67 -53.18
CA ARG A 49 11.76 25.88 -53.49
C ARG A 49 13.25 25.57 -53.56
N GLN A 50 13.84 25.91 -54.70
CA GLN A 50 15.27 25.74 -54.93
C GLN A 50 16.11 26.84 -54.25
N GLY A 51 17.35 26.52 -53.87
CA GLY A 51 18.28 27.46 -53.26
C GLY A 51 18.29 27.43 -51.72
N LYS A 52 19.11 28.29 -51.10
CA LYS A 52 19.30 28.30 -49.65
C LYS A 52 18.11 28.93 -48.94
N TYR A 53 17.82 28.49 -47.72
CA TYR A 53 16.73 29.09 -46.93
C TYR A 53 16.95 30.59 -46.71
N ALA A 54 18.19 31.02 -46.51
CA ALA A 54 18.52 32.43 -46.36
C ALA A 54 18.15 33.27 -47.59
N ASP A 55 18.39 32.73 -48.80
CA ASP A 55 18.13 33.42 -50.07
C ASP A 55 16.62 33.48 -50.34
N ILE A 56 15.91 32.36 -50.14
CA ILE A 56 14.44 32.27 -50.28
C ILE A 56 13.76 33.25 -49.33
N VAL A 57 14.15 33.27 -48.05
CA VAL A 57 13.56 34.15 -47.05
C VAL A 57 13.84 35.62 -47.37
N LYS A 58 15.05 35.93 -47.85
CA LYS A 58 15.40 37.27 -48.29
C LYS A 58 14.53 37.72 -49.47
N GLU A 59 14.33 36.87 -50.47
CA GLU A 59 13.47 37.14 -51.62
C GLU A 59 12.00 37.41 -51.21
N ILE A 60 11.46 36.60 -50.30
CA ILE A 60 10.10 36.80 -49.75
C ILE A 60 9.98 38.14 -49.04
N ILE A 61 11.01 38.56 -48.29
CA ILE A 61 11.00 39.83 -47.58
C ILE A 61 11.13 40.99 -48.57
N ASP A 62 12.11 40.94 -49.46
CA ASP A 62 12.44 42.03 -50.39
C ASP A 62 11.30 42.30 -51.38
N SER A 63 10.59 41.25 -51.82
CA SER A 63 9.41 41.39 -52.71
C SER A 63 8.20 42.07 -52.07
N GLN A 64 8.12 42.14 -50.73
CA GLN A 64 6.94 42.63 -50.03
C GLN A 64 7.22 43.87 -49.15
N LYS A 65 8.47 44.08 -48.76
CA LYS A 65 8.84 45.08 -47.76
C LYS A 65 8.57 46.50 -48.25
N LYS A 66 7.80 47.25 -47.47
CA LYS A 66 7.55 48.68 -47.69
C LYS A 66 8.55 49.49 -46.85
N GLY A 67 9.45 50.18 -47.54
CA GLY A 67 10.38 51.15 -46.94
C GLY A 67 11.86 50.72 -46.99
N ASN A 68 12.74 51.72 -46.92
CA ASN A 68 14.18 51.56 -47.22
C ASN A 68 15.04 51.19 -46.00
N ARG A 69 14.45 51.08 -44.81
CA ARG A 69 15.20 50.80 -43.58
C ARG A 69 15.74 49.37 -43.60
N ALA A 70 17.03 49.17 -43.31
CA ALA A 70 17.63 47.85 -43.20
C ALA A 70 16.89 46.94 -42.19
N ILE A 71 16.88 45.63 -42.45
CA ILE A 71 16.36 44.63 -41.50
C ILE A 71 17.32 44.60 -40.31
N ARG A 72 16.77 44.67 -39.08
CA ARG A 72 17.56 44.56 -37.86
C ARG A 72 18.24 43.18 -37.78
N SER A 73 19.48 43.14 -37.29
CA SER A 73 20.29 41.92 -37.23
C SER A 73 19.69 40.81 -36.36
N ASP A 74 18.91 41.18 -35.35
CA ASP A 74 18.21 40.28 -34.45
C ASP A 74 16.74 40.03 -34.84
N ALA A 75 16.35 40.42 -36.05
CA ALA A 75 15.01 40.15 -36.58
C ALA A 75 14.73 38.65 -36.59
N VAL A 76 13.50 38.30 -36.22
CA VAL A 76 12.96 36.97 -36.50
C VAL A 76 12.60 36.94 -37.97
N LEU A 77 13.34 36.15 -38.74
CA LEU A 77 13.17 36.03 -40.18
C LEU A 77 12.15 34.95 -40.54
N VAL A 78 12.12 33.87 -39.76
CA VAL A 78 11.21 32.75 -39.95
C VAL A 78 10.62 32.31 -38.62
N ASN A 79 9.35 31.92 -38.65
CA ASN A 79 8.66 31.21 -37.60
C ASN A 79 8.47 29.76 -38.06
N GLU A 80 9.35 28.88 -37.60
CA GLU A 80 9.31 27.46 -37.97
C GLU A 80 8.33 26.73 -37.08
N TRP A 81 7.33 26.12 -37.69
CA TRP A 81 6.32 25.30 -37.05
C TRP A 81 6.67 23.83 -37.19
N ILE A 82 6.68 23.13 -36.06
CA ILE A 82 6.62 21.66 -36.04
C ILE A 82 5.16 21.26 -36.05
N ILE A 83 4.75 20.54 -37.09
CA ILE A 83 3.42 19.94 -37.22
C ILE A 83 3.57 18.43 -37.17
N THR A 84 2.94 17.79 -36.19
CA THR A 84 2.96 16.33 -36.00
C THR A 84 1.82 15.89 -35.06
N SER A 85 1.81 14.62 -34.69
CA SER A 85 0.96 14.01 -33.66
C SER A 85 1.76 12.93 -32.92
N ASP A 86 1.09 12.06 -32.18
CA ASP A 86 1.74 10.89 -31.59
C ASP A 86 2.00 9.79 -32.62
N LYS A 87 2.79 8.79 -32.22
CA LYS A 87 3.11 7.64 -33.08
C LYS A 87 1.87 6.82 -33.42
N GLU A 88 0.88 6.77 -32.54
CA GLU A 88 -0.34 5.99 -32.74
C GLU A 88 -1.19 6.56 -33.87
N PHE A 89 -1.25 7.89 -34.00
CA PHE A 89 -1.94 8.57 -35.09
C PHE A 89 -1.45 8.15 -36.49
N PHE A 90 -0.13 8.00 -36.64
CA PHE A 90 0.47 7.67 -37.95
C PHE A 90 0.69 6.18 -38.19
N ARG A 91 0.61 5.32 -37.16
CA ARG A 91 1.03 3.91 -37.24
C ARG A 91 0.32 3.14 -38.35
N ASP A 92 -0.98 3.33 -38.47
CA ASP A 92 -1.86 2.58 -39.37
C ASP A 92 -2.35 3.46 -40.55
N MET A 93 -1.73 4.63 -40.73
CA MET A 93 -2.08 5.61 -41.77
C MET A 93 -1.39 5.29 -43.09
N ALA A 94 -2.17 5.18 -44.18
CA ALA A 94 -1.60 4.98 -45.51
C ALA A 94 -0.70 6.16 -45.92
N PRO A 95 0.40 5.94 -46.66
CA PRO A 95 1.34 7.01 -47.04
C PRO A 95 0.67 8.21 -47.71
N LYS A 96 -0.27 7.96 -48.64
CA LYS A 96 -1.04 9.02 -49.30
C LYS A 96 -1.86 9.87 -48.31
N GLU A 97 -2.42 9.25 -47.28
CA GLU A 97 -3.24 9.93 -46.28
C GLU A 97 -2.37 10.73 -45.30
N ARG A 98 -1.19 10.20 -44.96
CA ARG A 98 -0.16 10.93 -44.20
C ARG A 98 0.33 12.14 -44.97
N ASP A 99 0.61 11.99 -46.26
CA ASP A 99 1.09 13.10 -47.07
C ASP A 99 -0.01 14.16 -47.25
N ARG A 100 -1.28 13.72 -47.38
CA ARG A 100 -2.47 14.58 -47.33
C ARG A 100 -2.59 15.35 -46.02
N PHE A 101 -2.31 14.73 -44.88
CA PHE A 101 -2.32 15.41 -43.57
C PHE A 101 -1.37 16.62 -43.56
N PHE A 102 -0.12 16.44 -43.99
CA PHE A 102 0.85 17.53 -44.05
C PHE A 102 0.51 18.57 -45.13
N GLN A 103 -0.08 18.14 -46.24
CA GLN A 103 -0.56 19.05 -47.29
C GLN A 103 -1.71 19.93 -46.80
N GLU A 104 -2.73 19.37 -46.14
CA GLU A 104 -3.87 20.13 -45.59
C GLU A 104 -3.40 21.09 -44.50
N ALA A 105 -2.49 20.66 -43.61
CA ALA A 105 -1.88 21.57 -42.65
C ALA A 105 -1.14 22.72 -43.36
N THR A 106 -0.35 22.43 -44.38
CA THR A 106 0.37 23.45 -45.16
C THR A 106 -0.60 24.42 -45.85
N ASN A 107 -1.70 23.91 -46.42
CA ASN A 107 -2.73 24.72 -47.06
C ASN A 107 -3.38 25.68 -46.08
N TRP A 108 -3.70 25.22 -44.86
CA TRP A 108 -4.23 26.09 -43.81
C TRP A 108 -3.27 27.25 -43.47
N PHE A 109 -1.96 26.98 -43.36
CA PHE A 109 -0.96 28.04 -43.15
C PHE A 109 -0.84 28.99 -44.36
N LYS A 110 -0.92 28.47 -45.59
CA LYS A 110 -0.91 29.28 -46.83
C LYS A 110 -2.11 30.23 -46.88
N GLU A 111 -3.30 29.72 -46.57
CA GLU A 111 -4.54 30.51 -46.55
C GLU A 111 -4.50 31.60 -45.46
N ARG A 112 -4.03 31.25 -44.26
CA ARG A 112 -4.03 32.17 -43.11
C ARG A 112 -2.94 33.24 -43.16
N TYR A 113 -1.74 32.89 -43.62
CA TYR A 113 -0.57 33.78 -43.55
C TYR A 113 -0.06 34.23 -44.92
N GLY A 114 -0.67 33.76 -46.01
CA GLY A 114 -0.26 34.05 -47.38
C GLY A 114 0.69 32.99 -47.93
N GLN A 115 0.36 32.42 -49.09
CA GLN A 115 1.14 31.37 -49.73
C GLN A 115 2.59 31.79 -50.00
N GLN A 116 2.80 33.04 -50.40
CA GLN A 116 4.13 33.59 -50.67
C GLN A 116 5.03 33.61 -49.43
N ASN A 117 4.43 33.65 -48.23
CA ASN A 117 5.14 33.71 -46.95
C ASN A 117 5.60 32.34 -46.45
N ILE A 118 5.17 31.24 -47.06
CA ILE A 118 5.68 29.91 -46.73
C ILE A 118 7.00 29.69 -47.46
N ALA A 119 8.10 29.69 -46.71
CA ALA A 119 9.45 29.55 -47.25
C ALA A 119 9.79 28.09 -47.58
N TYR A 120 9.39 27.16 -46.72
CA TYR A 120 9.63 25.72 -46.86
C TYR A 120 8.61 24.94 -46.02
N ALA A 121 8.33 23.70 -46.40
CA ALA A 121 7.46 22.78 -45.66
C ALA A 121 8.02 21.36 -45.80
N GLN A 122 9.11 21.11 -45.06
CA GLN A 122 9.89 19.88 -45.14
C GLN A 122 9.28 18.82 -44.22
N VAL A 123 8.88 17.68 -44.79
CA VAL A 123 8.39 16.51 -44.05
C VAL A 123 9.54 15.54 -43.82
N HIS A 124 9.71 15.12 -42.57
CA HIS A 124 10.64 14.09 -42.13
C HIS A 124 9.89 12.81 -41.77
N LEU A 125 10.35 11.71 -42.37
CA LEU A 125 9.86 10.34 -42.16
C LEU A 125 10.96 9.41 -41.63
N ASP A 126 12.18 9.93 -41.55
CA ASP A 126 13.41 9.25 -41.13
C ASP A 126 13.67 9.34 -39.63
N GLU A 127 12.73 9.86 -38.85
CA GLU A 127 12.80 9.93 -37.39
C GLU A 127 11.68 9.11 -36.73
N ARG A 128 11.62 9.08 -35.40
CA ARG A 128 10.67 8.24 -34.63
C ARG A 128 9.19 8.43 -34.97
N THR A 129 8.80 9.65 -35.34
CA THR A 129 7.42 10.01 -35.66
C THR A 129 7.42 10.95 -36.87
N PRO A 130 6.59 10.70 -37.90
CA PRO A 130 6.44 11.63 -39.01
C PRO A 130 6.12 13.06 -38.54
N HIS A 131 6.86 14.04 -39.01
CA HIS A 131 6.65 15.43 -38.65
C HIS A 131 7.09 16.38 -39.76
N MET A 132 6.57 17.61 -39.73
CA MET A 132 6.88 18.64 -40.72
C MET A 132 7.49 19.87 -40.06
N HIS A 133 8.59 20.37 -40.63
CA HIS A 133 9.16 21.68 -40.39
C HIS A 133 8.59 22.67 -41.43
N LEU A 134 7.68 23.53 -41.00
CA LEU A 134 7.02 24.53 -41.84
C LEU A 134 7.51 25.94 -41.50
N GLY A 135 8.25 26.57 -42.41
CA GLY A 135 8.82 27.90 -42.22
C GLY A 135 7.91 29.01 -42.72
N VAL A 136 7.34 29.82 -41.82
CA VAL A 136 6.57 31.03 -42.18
C VAL A 136 7.40 32.29 -42.01
N VAL A 137 7.57 33.08 -43.08
CA VAL A 137 8.13 34.44 -42.99
C VAL A 137 7.03 35.38 -42.48
N PRO A 138 7.21 36.06 -41.33
CA PRO A 138 6.15 36.85 -40.71
C PRO A 138 6.00 38.24 -41.36
N MET A 139 5.67 38.26 -42.65
CA MET A 139 5.34 39.46 -43.40
C MET A 139 3.84 39.76 -43.27
N ARG A 140 3.51 40.98 -42.86
CA ARG A 140 2.13 41.49 -42.88
C ARG A 140 2.14 42.96 -43.28
N GLU A 141 1.31 43.31 -44.26
CA GLU A 141 1.18 44.70 -44.76
C GLU A 141 2.52 45.34 -45.14
N GLY A 142 3.44 44.54 -45.70
CA GLY A 142 4.78 44.96 -46.11
C GLY A 142 5.76 45.21 -44.95
N LYS A 143 5.46 44.74 -43.74
CA LYS A 143 6.36 44.80 -42.57
C LYS A 143 6.72 43.39 -42.11
N LEU A 144 8.01 43.16 -41.88
CA LEU A 144 8.52 41.95 -41.23
C LEU A 144 8.36 42.09 -39.71
N SER A 145 7.39 41.38 -39.12
CA SER A 145 7.14 41.45 -37.68
C SER A 145 6.50 40.18 -37.12
N ALA A 146 7.33 39.27 -36.59
CA ALA A 146 6.87 38.09 -35.86
C ALA A 146 5.98 38.44 -34.66
N LYS A 147 6.21 39.59 -34.00
CA LYS A 147 5.39 40.04 -32.87
C LYS A 147 3.97 40.41 -33.30
N ASN A 148 3.82 40.95 -34.50
CA ASN A 148 2.50 41.33 -35.04
C ASN A 148 1.77 40.08 -35.56
N VAL A 149 2.46 39.25 -36.35
CA VAL A 149 1.86 38.04 -36.94
C VAL A 149 1.55 37.00 -35.86
N PHE A 150 2.52 36.59 -35.05
CA PHE A 150 2.38 35.51 -34.07
C PHE A 150 2.34 36.04 -32.63
N ASN A 151 1.25 36.74 -32.31
CA ASN A 151 0.95 37.19 -30.94
C ASN A 151 0.24 36.09 -30.13
N ARG A 152 -0.03 36.34 -28.84
CA ARG A 152 -0.66 35.36 -27.94
C ARG A 152 -2.05 34.91 -28.41
N GLN A 153 -2.85 35.84 -28.95
CA GLN A 153 -4.19 35.53 -29.45
C GLN A 153 -4.09 34.66 -30.70
N GLU A 154 -3.18 35.01 -31.62
CA GLU A 154 -2.95 34.22 -32.84
C GLU A 154 -2.50 32.80 -32.51
N LEU A 155 -1.57 32.64 -31.56
CA LEU A 155 -1.11 31.31 -31.16
C LEU A 155 -2.22 30.45 -30.56
N ARG A 156 -3.14 31.05 -29.81
CA ARG A 156 -4.34 30.35 -29.31
C ARG A 156 -5.27 29.97 -30.45
N ALA A 157 -5.51 30.90 -31.37
CA ALA A 157 -6.33 30.68 -32.55
C ALA A 157 -5.80 29.50 -33.40
N VAL A 158 -4.49 29.39 -33.61
CA VAL A 158 -3.89 28.24 -34.30
C VAL A 158 -4.18 26.92 -33.56
N GLN A 159 -4.04 26.87 -32.23
CA GLN A 159 -4.33 25.66 -31.45
C GLN A 159 -5.80 25.26 -31.47
N ASP A 160 -6.70 26.22 -31.70
CA ASP A 160 -8.14 26.00 -31.68
C ASP A 160 -8.72 25.70 -33.06
N GLU A 161 -8.19 26.33 -34.10
CA GLU A 161 -8.73 26.27 -35.47
C GLU A 161 -8.05 25.21 -36.34
N LEU A 162 -6.73 25.03 -36.23
CA LEU A 162 -6.00 24.05 -37.05
C LEU A 162 -6.47 22.60 -36.81
N PRO A 163 -6.67 22.13 -35.55
CA PRO A 163 -7.24 20.80 -35.32
C PRO A 163 -8.64 20.64 -35.92
N LYS A 164 -9.50 21.67 -35.84
CA LYS A 164 -10.85 21.63 -36.42
C LYS A 164 -10.81 21.51 -37.93
N HIS A 165 -9.94 22.29 -38.57
CA HIS A 165 -9.72 22.18 -40.01
C HIS A 165 -9.30 20.76 -40.42
N LEU A 166 -8.35 20.16 -39.69
CA LEU A 166 -7.91 18.78 -39.97
C LEU A 166 -9.02 17.75 -39.70
N GLN A 167 -9.84 17.94 -38.66
CA GLN A 167 -11.02 17.12 -38.40
C GLN A 167 -12.05 17.20 -39.53
N GLU A 168 -12.32 18.39 -40.07
CA GLU A 168 -13.21 18.61 -41.21
C GLU A 168 -12.72 17.89 -42.48
N LYS A 169 -11.39 17.68 -42.60
CA LYS A 169 -10.77 16.90 -43.68
C LYS A 169 -10.80 15.38 -43.42
N GLY A 170 -11.29 14.94 -42.27
CA GLY A 170 -11.44 13.53 -41.92
C GLY A 170 -10.33 12.94 -41.05
N PHE A 171 -9.44 13.76 -40.50
CA PHE A 171 -8.39 13.28 -39.60
C PHE A 171 -8.88 13.14 -38.15
N GLU A 172 -8.67 11.98 -37.53
CA GLU A 172 -9.05 11.71 -36.14
C GLU A 172 -8.08 12.31 -35.12
N ILE A 173 -7.98 13.64 -35.11
CA ILE A 173 -7.06 14.40 -34.26
C ILE A 173 -7.82 15.39 -33.38
N GLN A 174 -7.30 15.72 -32.20
CA GLN A 174 -7.89 16.69 -31.29
C GLN A 174 -6.92 17.81 -30.92
N ARG A 175 -7.47 18.93 -30.44
CA ARG A 175 -6.66 20.00 -29.85
C ARG A 175 -5.94 19.52 -28.59
N GLY A 176 -4.79 20.12 -28.29
CA GLY A 176 -4.12 19.92 -27.00
C GLY A 176 -4.97 20.42 -25.83
N LYS A 177 -4.62 20.01 -24.60
CA LYS A 177 -5.33 20.46 -23.38
C LYS A 177 -5.34 21.98 -23.29
N GLU A 178 -6.53 22.55 -23.19
CA GLU A 178 -6.72 23.99 -22.96
C GLU A 178 -6.11 24.40 -21.62
N GLU A 179 -5.46 25.58 -21.61
CA GLU A 179 -4.75 26.11 -20.45
C GLU A 179 -3.73 25.12 -19.83
N SER A 180 -3.09 24.31 -20.69
CA SER A 180 -2.02 23.42 -20.26
C SER A 180 -0.88 24.18 -19.58
N GLU A 181 -0.56 23.77 -18.35
CA GLU A 181 0.58 24.28 -17.57
C GLU A 181 1.93 23.64 -17.97
N ARG A 182 1.93 22.76 -18.98
CA ARG A 182 3.14 22.07 -19.42
C ARG A 182 4.17 23.06 -19.95
N LYS A 183 5.40 22.96 -19.43
CA LYS A 183 6.56 23.64 -20.00
C LYS A 183 7.10 22.83 -21.18
N HIS A 184 7.47 23.53 -22.25
CA HIS A 184 8.13 22.90 -23.38
C HIS A 184 9.51 22.40 -22.96
N LEU A 185 9.80 21.16 -23.32
CA LEU A 185 11.11 20.55 -23.20
C LEU A 185 11.73 20.46 -24.59
N SER A 186 13.01 20.75 -24.70
CA SER A 186 13.80 20.42 -25.89
C SER A 186 13.82 18.90 -26.12
N VAL A 187 14.21 18.47 -27.33
CA VAL A 187 14.27 17.04 -27.66
C VAL A 187 15.17 16.24 -26.70
N PRO A 188 16.39 16.71 -26.35
CA PRO A 188 17.24 16.02 -25.36
C PRO A 188 16.59 15.94 -23.97
N GLU A 189 16.06 17.05 -23.45
CA GLU A 189 15.39 17.10 -22.14
C GLU A 189 14.18 16.16 -22.09
N TYR A 190 13.42 16.07 -23.17
CA TYR A 190 12.29 15.15 -23.27
C TYR A 190 12.74 13.68 -23.24
N LYS A 191 13.85 13.34 -23.91
CA LYS A 191 14.42 11.98 -23.87
C LYS A 191 14.85 11.61 -22.46
N GLU A 192 15.54 12.51 -21.76
CA GLU A 192 15.98 12.30 -20.38
C GLU A 192 14.80 12.11 -19.42
N ALA A 193 13.82 13.02 -19.46
CA ALA A 193 12.62 12.92 -18.63
C ALA A 193 11.83 11.63 -18.88
N LYS A 194 11.81 11.14 -20.12
CA LYS A 194 11.15 9.87 -20.48
C LYS A 194 11.88 8.67 -19.87
N GLU A 195 13.20 8.64 -19.92
CA GLU A 195 13.99 7.56 -19.31
C GLU A 195 13.89 7.59 -17.78
N GLU A 196 13.91 8.76 -17.16
CA GLU A 196 13.70 8.91 -15.71
C GLU A 196 12.30 8.43 -15.30
N ALA A 197 11.25 8.83 -16.03
CA ALA A 197 9.89 8.35 -15.77
C ALA A 197 9.76 6.83 -15.93
N LYS A 198 10.50 6.22 -16.86
CA LYS A 198 10.54 4.76 -17.03
C LYS A 198 11.19 4.08 -15.82
N LYS A 199 12.33 4.59 -15.34
CA LYS A 199 13.00 4.09 -14.13
C LYS A 199 12.10 4.16 -12.91
N VAL A 200 11.47 5.32 -12.67
CA VAL A 200 10.51 5.49 -11.56
C VAL A 200 9.34 4.52 -11.67
N LYS A 201 8.84 4.26 -12.89
CA LYS A 201 7.76 3.29 -13.11
C LYS A 201 8.18 1.86 -12.81
N GLU A 202 9.41 1.48 -13.13
CA GLU A 202 9.97 0.17 -12.80
C GLU A 202 10.19 0.03 -11.29
N GLU A 203 10.78 1.04 -10.65
CA GLU A 203 11.00 1.08 -9.19
C GLU A 203 9.68 1.02 -8.42
N THR A 204 8.66 1.75 -8.84
CA THR A 204 7.32 1.71 -8.20
C THR A 204 6.65 0.36 -8.35
N LYS A 205 6.82 -0.33 -9.49
CA LYS A 205 6.33 -1.69 -9.68
C LYS A 205 7.03 -2.69 -8.75
N GLU A 206 8.34 -2.53 -8.56
CA GLU A 206 9.12 -3.36 -7.63
C GLU A 206 8.75 -3.07 -6.16
N LEU A 207 8.51 -1.80 -5.83
CA LEU A 207 8.04 -1.43 -4.48
C LEU A 207 6.66 -2.03 -4.19
N ALA A 208 5.76 -2.01 -5.17
CA ALA A 208 4.42 -2.59 -5.04
C ALA A 208 4.46 -4.11 -4.83
N SER A 209 5.36 -4.83 -5.53
CA SER A 209 5.51 -6.28 -5.33
C SER A 209 6.06 -6.61 -3.93
N LYS A 210 7.06 -5.85 -3.46
CA LYS A 210 7.59 -5.97 -2.09
C LYS A 210 6.53 -5.67 -1.03
N ALA A 211 5.70 -4.65 -1.24
CA ALA A 211 4.60 -4.32 -0.33
C ALA A 211 3.56 -5.46 -0.25
N SER A 212 3.24 -6.09 -1.37
CA SER A 212 2.34 -7.25 -1.40
C SER A 212 2.93 -8.45 -0.64
N GLN A 213 4.21 -8.76 -0.84
CA GLN A 213 4.90 -9.83 -0.10
C GLN A 213 4.93 -9.56 1.40
N LEU A 214 5.16 -8.29 1.79
CA LEU A 214 5.16 -7.90 3.20
C LEU A 214 3.77 -8.04 3.83
N ALA A 215 2.70 -7.71 3.09
CA ALA A 215 1.33 -7.91 3.55
C ALA A 215 0.99 -9.39 3.75
N GLU A 216 1.39 -10.26 2.83
CA GLU A 216 1.24 -11.72 2.97
C GLU A 216 2.01 -12.25 4.19
N PHE A 217 3.25 -11.81 4.36
CA PHE A 217 4.06 -12.17 5.53
C PHE A 217 3.40 -11.71 6.83
N HIS A 218 2.89 -10.47 6.89
CA HIS A 218 2.19 -9.95 8.05
C HIS A 218 0.95 -10.78 8.40
N ASN A 219 0.16 -11.17 7.39
CA ASN A 219 -1.01 -12.04 7.60
C ASN A 219 -0.61 -13.41 8.16
N ASN A 220 0.42 -14.04 7.61
CA ASN A 220 0.93 -15.33 8.11
C ASN A 220 1.39 -15.24 9.57
N VAL A 221 2.15 -14.20 9.92
CA VAL A 221 2.59 -13.94 11.29
C VAL A 221 1.38 -13.78 12.21
N ASN A 222 0.36 -13.03 11.78
CA ASN A 222 -0.83 -12.78 12.58
C ASN A 222 -1.64 -14.07 12.84
N ASP A 223 -1.76 -14.96 11.85
CA ASP A 223 -2.42 -16.26 12.02
C ASP A 223 -1.64 -17.19 12.95
N ARG A 224 -0.31 -17.19 12.86
CA ARG A 224 0.54 -17.90 13.83
C ARG A 224 0.37 -17.36 15.25
N VAL A 225 0.29 -16.04 15.42
CA VAL A 225 0.06 -15.41 16.73
C VAL A 225 -1.29 -15.85 17.30
N LYS A 226 -2.37 -15.82 16.51
CA LYS A 226 -3.69 -16.32 16.95
C LYS A 226 -3.64 -17.77 17.44
N THR A 227 -2.97 -18.63 16.66
CA THR A 227 -2.84 -20.06 16.99
C THR A 227 -2.09 -20.27 18.32
N LEU A 228 -1.01 -19.51 18.55
CA LEU A 228 -0.26 -19.55 19.80
C LEU A 228 -1.06 -19.04 20.99
N VAL A 229 -1.86 -17.99 20.81
CA VAL A 229 -2.76 -17.46 21.86
C VAL A 229 -3.79 -18.51 22.27
N GLU A 230 -4.42 -19.20 21.31
CA GLU A 230 -5.38 -20.27 21.60
C GLU A 230 -4.73 -21.45 22.35
N ARG A 231 -3.52 -21.84 21.93
CA ARG A 231 -2.76 -22.91 22.60
C ARG A 231 -2.37 -22.55 24.03
N ASN A 232 -1.96 -21.30 24.27
CA ASN A 232 -1.64 -20.82 25.62
C ASN A 232 -2.88 -20.85 26.52
N LYS A 233 -4.03 -20.42 26.02
CA LYS A 233 -5.30 -20.49 26.78
C LYS A 233 -5.69 -21.92 27.13
N ALA A 234 -5.47 -22.88 26.22
CA ALA A 234 -5.70 -24.29 26.49
C ALA A 234 -4.77 -24.84 27.59
N LEU A 235 -3.48 -24.49 27.53
CA LEU A 235 -2.48 -24.86 28.54
C LEU A 235 -2.80 -24.27 29.92
N GLU A 236 -3.23 -23.01 29.99
CA GLU A 236 -3.69 -22.38 31.24
C GLU A 236 -4.86 -23.16 31.86
N GLY A 237 -5.82 -23.60 31.03
CA GLY A 237 -6.93 -24.44 31.49
C GLY A 237 -6.51 -25.83 31.96
N GLU A 238 -5.46 -26.42 31.40
CA GLU A 238 -4.88 -27.68 31.91
C GLU A 238 -4.16 -27.50 33.24
N ILE A 239 -3.39 -26.42 33.38
CA ILE A 239 -2.69 -26.07 34.62
C ILE A 239 -3.70 -25.91 35.75
N GLU A 240 -4.81 -25.21 35.51
CA GLU A 240 -5.83 -24.98 36.54
C GLU A 240 -6.53 -26.28 36.96
N ARG A 241 -6.83 -27.17 36.00
CA ARG A 241 -7.37 -28.51 36.29
C ARG A 241 -6.41 -29.35 37.15
N LYS A 242 -5.11 -29.34 36.82
CA LYS A 242 -4.10 -30.05 37.60
C LYS A 242 -3.96 -29.47 39.01
N LYS A 243 -4.00 -28.14 39.17
CA LYS A 243 -4.00 -27.50 40.50
C LYS A 243 -5.21 -27.90 41.34
N ALA A 244 -6.40 -27.96 40.74
CA ALA A 244 -7.61 -28.41 41.43
C ALA A 244 -7.49 -29.86 41.91
N LEU A 245 -6.97 -30.76 41.05
CA LEU A 245 -6.75 -32.16 41.39
C LEU A 245 -5.77 -32.32 42.56
N VAL A 246 -4.65 -31.57 42.54
CA VAL A 246 -3.67 -31.56 43.65
C VAL A 246 -4.33 -31.09 44.94
N LYS A 247 -5.14 -30.01 44.90
CA LYS A 247 -5.85 -29.50 46.08
C LYS A 247 -6.81 -30.54 46.67
N GLU A 248 -7.49 -31.30 45.83
CA GLU A 248 -8.35 -32.41 46.27
C GLU A 248 -7.56 -33.55 46.91
N HIS A 249 -6.42 -33.93 46.32
CA HIS A 249 -5.55 -34.98 46.87
C HIS A 249 -5.00 -34.59 48.24
N VAL A 250 -4.56 -33.34 48.40
CA VAL A 250 -4.09 -32.80 49.70
C VAL A 250 -5.19 -32.87 50.75
N ARG A 251 -6.44 -32.50 50.41
CA ARG A 251 -7.58 -32.61 51.36
C ARG A 251 -7.85 -34.05 51.78
N ARG A 252 -7.88 -35.00 50.84
CA ARG A 252 -8.08 -36.42 51.16
C ARG A 252 -7.00 -36.96 52.10
N VAL A 253 -5.77 -36.56 51.82
CA VAL A 253 -4.60 -36.84 52.65
C VAL A 253 -4.76 -36.30 54.06
N ASP A 254 -5.18 -35.04 54.22
CA ASP A 254 -5.38 -34.41 55.53
C ASP A 254 -6.46 -35.12 56.36
N VAL A 255 -7.55 -35.55 55.71
CA VAL A 255 -8.62 -36.35 56.35
C VAL A 255 -8.05 -37.65 56.89
N LEU A 256 -7.35 -38.43 56.07
CA LEU A 256 -6.74 -39.70 56.49
C LEU A 256 -5.75 -39.52 57.64
N VAL A 257 -4.95 -38.45 57.63
CA VAL A 257 -4.02 -38.13 58.73
C VAL A 257 -4.77 -37.75 60.01
N SER A 258 -5.92 -37.07 59.90
CA SER A 258 -6.72 -36.66 61.06
C SER A 258 -7.49 -37.81 61.71
N GLU A 259 -8.00 -38.76 60.92
CA GLU A 259 -8.70 -39.96 61.41
C GLU A 259 -7.79 -40.82 62.28
N VAL A 260 -6.51 -40.94 61.91
CA VAL A 260 -5.56 -41.79 62.64
C VAL A 260 -4.98 -41.11 63.88
N LYS A 261 -4.90 -39.76 63.93
CA LYS A 261 -4.51 -39.04 65.16
C LYS A 261 -5.47 -39.27 66.34
N GLN A 262 -6.68 -39.77 66.10
CA GLN A 262 -7.67 -40.07 67.14
C GLN A 262 -7.53 -41.48 67.74
N GLU A 263 -6.72 -42.38 67.15
CA GLU A 263 -6.51 -43.73 67.69
C GLU A 263 -5.44 -43.73 68.80
N LYS A 264 -5.80 -44.18 70.01
CA LYS A 264 -4.89 -44.33 71.16
C LYS A 264 -3.94 -45.51 70.94
N GLU A 265 -2.82 -45.57 71.68
CA GLU A 265 -1.89 -46.72 71.62
C GLU A 265 -2.63 -48.06 71.78
N PRO A 266 -2.31 -49.06 70.93
CA PRO A 266 -3.01 -50.33 70.94
C PRO A 266 -2.78 -51.04 72.27
N LYS A 267 -3.86 -51.42 72.97
CA LYS A 267 -3.77 -52.15 74.24
C LYS A 267 -3.35 -53.60 73.98
N ARG A 268 -2.41 -54.12 74.77
CA ARG A 268 -1.98 -55.52 74.71
C ARG A 268 -2.82 -56.39 75.65
N TYR A 269 -3.52 -57.37 75.10
CA TYR A 269 -4.38 -58.28 75.86
C TYR A 269 -3.67 -59.60 76.16
N HIS A 270 -3.88 -60.17 77.34
CA HIS A 270 -3.38 -61.50 77.72
C HIS A 270 -4.48 -62.25 78.47
N ALA A 271 -4.61 -63.54 78.22
CA ALA A 271 -5.49 -64.40 79.02
C ALA A 271 -4.90 -64.63 80.42
N ALA A 272 -5.75 -64.61 81.45
CA ALA A 272 -5.35 -64.90 82.83
C ALA A 272 -4.83 -66.35 82.96
N LYS A 273 -3.85 -66.57 83.86
CA LYS A 273 -3.38 -67.93 84.17
C LYS A 273 -4.52 -68.71 84.83
N SER A 274 -4.84 -69.90 84.32
CA SER A 274 -5.82 -70.78 84.94
C SER A 274 -5.28 -71.36 86.24
N GLU A 275 -5.97 -71.11 87.36
CA GLU A 275 -5.70 -71.78 88.62
C GLU A 275 -6.31 -73.19 88.60
N PRO A 276 -5.59 -74.22 89.07
CA PRO A 276 -6.12 -75.58 89.07
C PRO A 276 -7.35 -75.66 89.98
N ILE A 277 -8.47 -76.10 89.42
CA ILE A 277 -9.73 -76.30 90.15
C ILE A 277 -9.60 -77.61 90.94
N TYR A 278 -9.15 -77.50 92.19
CA TYR A 278 -9.28 -78.48 93.28
C TYR A 278 -8.48 -79.79 93.14
N GLN A 279 -7.47 -79.98 94.01
CA GLN A 279 -6.76 -81.25 94.21
C GLN A 279 -7.21 -81.93 95.52
N PRO A 280 -8.05 -82.97 95.49
CA PRO A 280 -8.41 -83.70 96.71
C PRO A 280 -7.32 -84.69 97.13
N GLU A 281 -6.75 -84.51 98.31
CA GLU A 281 -5.93 -85.50 99.02
C GLU A 281 -6.84 -86.57 99.66
N VAL A 282 -7.14 -87.64 98.90
CA VAL A 282 -7.70 -88.95 99.32
C VAL A 282 -8.35 -89.07 100.72
N ARG A 283 -9.70 -89.15 100.80
CA ARG A 283 -10.55 -90.31 101.21
C ARG A 283 -11.96 -89.83 101.60
N THR A 284 -12.98 -90.35 100.89
CA THR A 284 -14.42 -90.32 101.20
C THR A 284 -15.01 -88.95 101.59
N GLU A 285 -15.49 -88.20 100.60
CA GLU A 285 -16.40 -87.09 100.87
C GLU A 285 -17.86 -87.58 100.96
N LEU A 286 -18.52 -87.20 102.05
CA LEU A 286 -19.95 -87.43 102.31
C LEU A 286 -20.79 -86.44 101.51
N LEU A 287 -21.24 -86.84 100.31
CA LEU A 287 -22.30 -86.12 99.61
C LEU A 287 -23.67 -86.51 100.18
N ARG A 288 -24.28 -85.60 100.95
CA ARG A 288 -25.67 -85.73 101.47
C ARG A 288 -25.93 -87.02 102.25
N GLY A 289 -25.02 -87.42 103.13
CA GLY A 289 -25.28 -88.46 104.13
C GLY A 289 -25.43 -89.89 103.59
N ARG A 290 -25.01 -90.19 102.35
CA ARG A 290 -24.94 -91.55 101.81
C ARG A 290 -23.54 -91.85 101.26
N THR A 291 -23.01 -93.03 101.57
CA THR A 291 -21.76 -93.56 101.01
C THR A 291 -21.96 -93.89 99.54
N VAL A 292 -21.74 -92.92 98.65
CA VAL A 292 -21.67 -93.19 97.21
C VAL A 292 -20.27 -93.76 96.95
N LYS A 293 -20.18 -95.09 96.81
CA LYS A 293 -18.97 -95.73 96.29
C LYS A 293 -18.94 -95.48 94.78
N MET A 294 -18.32 -94.37 94.37
CA MET A 294 -17.97 -94.18 92.96
C MET A 294 -16.95 -95.26 92.60
N SER A 295 -17.17 -96.00 91.51
CA SER A 295 -16.24 -97.05 91.13
C SER A 295 -14.89 -96.42 90.80
N SER A 296 -13.78 -97.12 91.07
CA SER A 296 -12.45 -96.59 90.77
C SER A 296 -12.29 -96.25 89.27
N GLU A 297 -13.05 -96.93 88.40
CA GLU A 297 -13.14 -96.62 86.98
C GLU A 297 -13.85 -95.30 86.67
N GLU A 298 -14.96 -94.99 87.35
CA GLU A 298 -15.68 -93.72 87.18
C GLU A 298 -14.86 -92.53 87.68
N TYR A 299 -14.16 -92.68 88.81
CA TYR A 299 -13.24 -91.67 89.32
C TYR A 299 -12.09 -91.39 88.35
N ASN A 300 -11.48 -92.45 87.80
CA ASN A 300 -10.40 -92.32 86.81
C ASN A 300 -10.90 -91.70 85.49
N LYS A 301 -12.14 -91.99 85.06
CA LYS A 301 -12.77 -91.33 83.91
C LYS A 301 -13.01 -89.84 84.17
N MET A 302 -13.47 -89.47 85.37
CA MET A 302 -13.66 -88.07 85.76
C MET A 302 -12.32 -87.32 85.75
N LEU A 303 -11.28 -87.85 86.39
CA LEU A 303 -9.92 -87.28 86.37
C LEU A 303 -9.35 -87.16 84.96
N ALA A 304 -9.54 -88.17 84.11
CA ALA A 304 -9.12 -88.12 82.71
C ALA A 304 -9.88 -87.03 81.93
N SER A 305 -11.18 -86.88 82.19
CA SER A 305 -12.00 -85.80 81.59
C SER A 305 -11.56 -84.42 82.05
N GLN A 306 -11.19 -84.28 83.33
CA GLN A 306 -10.72 -83.03 83.92
C GLN A 306 -9.36 -82.63 83.33
N ARG A 307 -8.40 -83.57 83.28
CA ARG A 307 -7.11 -83.38 82.62
C ARG A 307 -7.25 -83.03 81.14
N LYS A 308 -8.23 -83.62 80.46
CA LYS A 308 -8.55 -83.27 79.07
C LYS A 308 -9.09 -81.84 78.98
N LEU A 309 -10.01 -81.45 79.86
CA LEU A 309 -10.56 -80.10 79.92
C LEU A 309 -9.48 -79.04 80.23
N GLU A 310 -8.57 -79.34 81.16
CA GLU A 310 -7.41 -78.49 81.47
C GLU A 310 -6.51 -78.32 80.25
N LYS A 311 -6.19 -79.42 79.56
CA LYS A 311 -5.39 -79.39 78.33
C LYS A 311 -6.07 -78.59 77.22
N ASP A 312 -7.38 -78.73 77.07
CA ASP A 312 -8.18 -77.98 76.11
C ASP A 312 -8.22 -76.49 76.48
N HIS A 313 -8.34 -76.15 77.77
CA HIS A 313 -8.28 -74.78 78.27
C HIS A 313 -6.89 -74.14 78.04
N GLU A 314 -5.80 -74.85 78.34
CA GLU A 314 -4.44 -74.40 78.04
C GLU A 314 -4.25 -74.11 76.55
N ASN A 315 -4.82 -74.95 75.67
CA ASN A 315 -4.76 -74.74 74.23
C ASN A 315 -5.56 -73.49 73.82
N VAL A 316 -6.73 -73.25 74.40
CA VAL A 316 -7.53 -72.04 74.15
C VAL A 316 -6.79 -70.78 74.61
N VAL A 317 -6.17 -70.82 75.80
CA VAL A 317 -5.36 -69.71 76.32
C VAL A 317 -4.17 -69.41 75.41
N LYS A 318 -3.46 -70.45 74.94
CA LYS A 318 -2.36 -70.30 73.98
C LYS A 318 -2.84 -69.68 72.66
N ASN A 319 -3.95 -70.18 72.10
CA ASN A 319 -4.51 -69.67 70.86
C ASN A 319 -4.99 -68.22 71.00
N PHE A 320 -5.62 -67.86 72.12
CA PHE A 320 -6.04 -66.48 72.40
C PHE A 320 -4.84 -65.53 72.48
N ASN A 321 -3.76 -65.93 73.17
CA ASN A 321 -2.56 -65.10 73.27
C ASN A 321 -1.88 -64.92 71.90
N VAL A 322 -1.85 -65.95 71.06
CA VAL A 322 -1.36 -65.84 69.68
C VAL A 322 -2.22 -64.86 68.86
N LEU A 323 -3.54 -64.96 68.94
CA LEU A 323 -4.45 -64.03 68.25
C LEU A 323 -4.33 -62.60 68.77
N ALA A 324 -4.18 -62.41 70.09
CA ALA A 324 -4.00 -61.11 70.71
C ALA A 324 -2.68 -60.45 70.28
N ASP A 325 -1.59 -61.23 70.20
CA ASP A 325 -0.31 -60.75 69.68
C ASP A 325 -0.42 -60.41 68.18
N LEU A 326 -1.08 -61.24 67.36
CA LEU A 326 -1.29 -60.94 65.94
C LEU A 326 -2.11 -59.65 65.73
N TYR A 327 -3.18 -59.45 66.51
CA TYR A 327 -3.97 -58.22 66.49
C TYR A 327 -3.13 -56.99 66.86
N TYR A 328 -2.33 -57.10 67.92
CA TYR A 328 -1.43 -56.01 68.35
C TYR A 328 -0.38 -55.65 67.29
N HIS A 329 0.21 -56.65 66.62
CA HIS A 329 1.19 -56.40 65.55
C HIS A 329 0.53 -55.74 64.34
N SER A 330 -0.68 -56.17 63.95
CA SER A 330 -1.42 -55.58 62.83
C SER A 330 -1.80 -54.12 63.07
N GLU A 331 -2.29 -53.77 64.27
CA GLU A 331 -2.59 -52.36 64.62
C GLU A 331 -1.31 -51.51 64.69
N LYS A 332 -0.20 -52.08 65.17
CA LYS A 332 1.10 -51.39 65.18
C LYS A 332 1.64 -51.15 63.76
N GLU A 333 1.51 -52.11 62.86
CA GLU A 333 1.86 -51.96 61.45
C GLU A 333 1.00 -50.89 60.76
N LYS A 334 -0.31 -50.87 61.03
CA LYS A 334 -1.21 -49.81 60.55
C LYS A 334 -0.74 -48.43 61.01
N GLN A 335 -0.35 -48.26 62.26
CA GLN A 335 0.20 -46.99 62.77
C GLN A 335 1.52 -46.58 62.09
N CYS A 336 2.42 -47.54 61.85
CA CYS A 336 3.68 -47.30 61.13
C CYS A 336 3.44 -46.83 59.69
N LEU A 337 2.56 -47.51 58.93
CA LEU A 337 2.22 -47.14 57.55
C LEU A 337 1.60 -45.74 57.49
N VAL A 338 0.79 -45.36 58.48
CA VAL A 338 0.22 -44.01 58.54
C VAL A 338 1.28 -42.96 58.86
N ALA A 339 2.25 -43.25 59.74
CA ALA A 339 3.36 -42.35 60.00
C ALA A 339 4.23 -42.15 58.74
N GLU A 340 4.42 -43.19 57.93
CA GLU A 340 5.08 -43.10 56.62
C GLU A 340 4.26 -42.29 55.62
N LEU A 341 2.94 -42.49 55.54
CA LEU A 341 2.05 -41.66 54.73
C LEU A 341 2.09 -40.19 55.16
N ALA A 342 2.11 -39.88 56.45
CA ALA A 342 2.24 -38.51 56.95
C ALA A 342 3.58 -37.86 56.59
N LYS A 343 4.68 -38.64 56.58
CA LYS A 343 5.99 -38.18 56.08
C LYS A 343 5.96 -37.94 54.57
N ALA A 344 5.38 -38.86 53.79
CA ALA A 344 5.22 -38.71 52.35
C ALA A 344 4.37 -37.48 52.02
N ASN A 345 3.28 -37.23 52.75
CA ASN A 345 2.41 -36.07 52.57
C ASN A 345 3.10 -34.73 52.86
N LYS A 346 4.01 -34.68 53.84
CA LYS A 346 4.87 -33.50 54.04
C LYS A 346 5.92 -33.31 52.94
N ALA A 347 6.30 -34.38 52.23
CA ALA A 347 7.26 -34.33 51.12
C ALA A 347 6.61 -33.97 49.77
N ILE A 348 5.30 -34.18 49.58
CA ILE A 348 4.57 -33.85 48.34
C ILE A 348 4.69 -32.35 47.95
N PRO A 349 4.55 -31.37 48.87
CA PRO A 349 4.77 -29.95 48.56
C PRO A 349 6.20 -29.67 48.08
N VAL A 350 7.18 -30.38 48.64
CA VAL A 350 8.60 -30.23 48.30
C VAL A 350 8.88 -30.82 46.92
N GLN A 351 8.25 -31.93 46.52
CA GLN A 351 8.45 -32.53 45.19
C GLN A 351 7.81 -31.72 44.05
N ASN A 352 6.75 -30.95 44.32
CA ASN A 352 6.11 -30.10 43.32
C ASN A 352 6.94 -28.85 42.94
N GLU A 353 7.89 -28.40 43.78
CA GLU A 353 8.84 -27.33 43.42
C GLU A 353 9.98 -27.82 42.49
N PHE A 354 10.18 -29.14 42.37
CA PHE A 354 11.35 -29.73 41.68
C PHE A 354 11.05 -30.43 40.35
N PHE A 355 9.84 -30.33 39.78
CA PHE A 355 9.56 -30.85 38.43
C PHE A 355 9.86 -29.85 37.29
N VAL A 356 11.00 -29.18 37.42
CA VAL A 356 11.89 -28.79 36.33
C VAL A 356 13.29 -28.97 36.95
N PRO A 357 14.21 -29.77 36.37
CA PRO A 357 15.56 -29.86 36.91
C PRO A 357 16.09 -28.44 37.15
N ALA A 358 16.59 -28.12 38.34
CA ALA A 358 16.97 -26.74 38.70
C ALA A 358 17.86 -26.07 37.63
N PHE A 359 18.70 -26.88 36.96
CA PHE A 359 19.51 -26.50 35.82
C PHE A 359 18.70 -26.04 34.58
N GLU A 360 17.64 -26.75 34.19
CA GLU A 360 16.78 -26.38 33.06
C GLU A 360 15.92 -25.16 33.36
N LEU A 361 15.42 -25.04 34.59
CA LEU A 361 14.69 -23.84 35.03
C LEU A 361 15.61 -22.62 35.03
N GLN A 362 16.83 -22.77 35.54
CA GLN A 362 17.83 -21.71 35.57
C GLN A 362 18.27 -21.30 34.16
N LYS A 363 18.41 -22.27 33.25
CA LYS A 363 18.72 -22.03 31.83
C LYS A 363 17.57 -21.30 31.13
N ALA A 364 16.33 -21.75 31.30
CA ALA A 364 15.15 -21.07 30.74
C ALA A 364 15.00 -19.65 31.30
N GLN A 365 15.21 -19.45 32.61
CA GLN A 365 15.19 -18.12 33.24
C GLN A 365 16.34 -17.23 32.75
N GLN A 366 17.51 -17.79 32.43
CA GLN A 366 18.62 -17.04 31.87
C GLN A 366 18.35 -16.64 30.41
N GLU A 367 17.81 -17.55 29.58
CA GLU A 367 17.40 -17.25 28.21
C GLU A 367 16.28 -16.21 28.16
N ILE A 368 15.30 -16.26 29.07
CA ILE A 368 14.26 -15.24 29.20
C ILE A 368 14.88 -13.90 29.57
N ARG A 369 15.77 -13.85 30.58
CA ARG A 369 16.47 -12.61 30.98
C ARG A 369 17.33 -12.02 29.87
N GLU A 370 17.97 -12.84 29.05
CA GLU A 370 18.75 -12.38 27.89
C GLU A 370 17.85 -11.81 26.79
N LYS A 371 16.72 -12.47 26.51
CA LYS A 371 15.72 -11.97 25.56
C LYS A 371 15.06 -10.68 26.05
N ASP A 372 14.77 -10.56 27.34
CA ASP A 372 14.20 -9.33 27.93
C ASP A 372 15.17 -8.15 27.82
N LYS A 373 16.47 -8.37 28.08
CA LYS A 373 17.50 -7.35 27.84
C LYS A 373 17.56 -6.92 26.38
N LEU A 374 17.43 -7.86 25.45
CA LEU A 374 17.42 -7.56 24.02
C LEU A 374 16.17 -6.77 23.62
N ILE A 375 15.01 -7.09 24.20
CA ILE A 375 13.75 -6.35 24.00
C ILE A 375 13.88 -4.94 24.57
N GLU A 376 14.45 -4.76 25.76
CA GLU A 376 14.69 -3.43 26.34
C GLU A 376 15.64 -2.57 25.50
N GLN A 377 16.72 -3.16 24.96
CA GLN A 377 17.62 -2.46 24.04
C GLN A 377 16.91 -2.03 22.76
N LYS A 378 16.10 -2.93 22.17
CA LYS A 378 15.30 -2.59 20.98
C LYS A 378 14.27 -1.50 21.28
N ASN A 379 13.62 -1.55 22.43
CA ASN A 379 12.65 -0.54 22.84
C ASN A 379 13.31 0.84 23.07
N ARG A 380 14.55 0.88 23.58
CA ARG A 380 15.33 2.13 23.64
C ARG A 380 15.59 2.71 22.25
N ILE A 381 16.06 1.88 21.32
CA ILE A 381 16.34 2.32 19.94
C ILE A 381 15.06 2.84 19.26
N ILE A 382 13.94 2.13 19.45
CA ILE A 382 12.62 2.57 18.93
C ILE A 382 12.22 3.92 19.54
N GLY A 383 12.45 4.12 20.85
CA GLY A 383 12.20 5.40 21.52
C GLY A 383 13.07 6.55 20.99
N GLU A 384 14.36 6.30 20.78
CA GLU A 384 15.30 7.28 20.20
C GLU A 384 14.90 7.64 18.76
N GLN A 385 14.50 6.65 17.95
CA GLN A 385 14.00 6.88 16.59
C GLN A 385 12.69 7.67 16.59
N ALA A 386 11.77 7.39 17.51
CA ALA A 386 10.51 8.13 17.63
C ALA A 386 10.75 9.61 17.97
N GLU A 387 11.70 9.92 18.86
CA GLU A 387 12.07 11.32 19.16
C GLU A 387 12.77 12.01 17.99
N GLN A 388 13.62 11.31 17.22
CA GLN A 388 14.20 11.86 16.00
C GLN A 388 13.12 12.20 14.95
N ILE A 389 12.15 11.30 14.75
CA ILE A 389 11.02 11.53 13.84
C ILE A 389 10.23 12.76 14.28
N LYS A 390 9.90 12.87 15.57
CA LYS A 390 9.19 14.03 16.13
C LYS A 390 9.99 15.33 15.99
N GLY A 391 11.32 15.26 16.08
CA GLY A 391 12.22 16.37 15.78
C GLY A 391 12.16 16.82 14.32
N MET A 392 12.16 15.86 13.39
CA MET A 392 12.03 16.12 11.95
C MET A 392 10.66 16.72 11.62
N GLU A 393 9.57 16.21 12.20
CA GLU A 393 8.22 16.78 12.04
C GLU A 393 8.16 18.24 12.46
N LYS A 394 8.76 18.60 13.62
CA LYS A 394 8.86 20.00 14.06
C LYS A 394 9.69 20.87 13.11
N ALA A 395 10.73 20.31 12.48
CA ALA A 395 11.52 21.04 11.49
C ALA A 395 10.73 21.28 10.20
N ILE A 396 10.01 20.26 9.71
CA ILE A 396 9.13 20.36 8.55
C ILE A 396 8.04 21.40 8.79
N MET A 397 7.41 21.41 9.97
CA MET A 397 6.40 22.40 10.33
C MET A 397 6.97 23.83 10.32
N ARG A 398 8.17 24.04 10.89
CA ARG A 398 8.84 25.35 10.84
C ARG A 398 9.18 25.78 9.42
N CYS A 399 9.61 24.86 8.56
CA CYS A 399 9.84 25.15 7.15
C CYS A 399 8.53 25.53 6.43
N ALA A 400 7.43 24.84 6.73
CA ALA A 400 6.12 25.15 6.15
C ALA A 400 5.60 26.52 6.60
N GLU A 401 5.80 26.89 7.87
CA GLU A 401 5.50 28.22 8.40
C GLU A 401 6.36 29.30 7.74
N PHE A 402 7.66 29.08 7.62
CA PHE A 402 8.57 30.00 6.93
C PHE A 402 8.16 30.25 5.48
N ILE A 403 7.81 29.19 4.73
CA ILE A 403 7.32 29.31 3.36
C ILE A 403 6.01 30.10 3.30
N ARG A 404 5.11 29.89 4.27
CA ARG A 404 3.84 30.63 4.37
C ARG A 404 4.09 32.12 4.62
N ASP A 405 5.02 32.46 5.51
CA ASP A 405 5.38 33.84 5.82
C ASP A 405 6.08 34.52 4.64
N MET A 406 7.01 33.85 3.97
CA MET A 406 7.65 34.35 2.74
C MET A 406 6.62 34.65 1.64
N ARG A 407 5.63 33.77 1.47
CA ARG A 407 4.54 33.99 0.52
C ARG A 407 3.68 35.20 0.90
N LYS A 408 3.39 35.36 2.20
CA LYS A 408 2.63 36.51 2.72
C LYS A 408 3.39 37.82 2.50
N GLN A 409 4.68 37.87 2.84
CA GLN A 409 5.53 39.04 2.60
C GLN A 409 5.62 39.40 1.12
N ALA A 410 5.77 38.41 0.24
CA ALA A 410 5.77 38.64 -1.21
C ALA A 410 4.42 39.18 -1.69
N TYR A 411 3.30 38.64 -1.18
CA TYR A 411 1.96 39.13 -1.48
C TYR A 411 1.75 40.57 -1.00
N ASP A 412 2.15 40.89 0.23
CA ASP A 412 2.03 42.22 0.82
C ASP A 412 2.88 43.23 0.06
N LEU A 413 4.12 42.87 -0.32
CA LEU A 413 4.99 43.72 -1.14
C LEU A 413 4.36 44.01 -2.51
N VAL A 414 3.84 42.99 -3.19
CA VAL A 414 3.18 43.15 -4.50
C VAL A 414 1.89 43.97 -4.36
N SER A 415 1.12 43.77 -3.30
CA SER A 415 -0.10 44.51 -2.97
C SER A 415 0.20 45.99 -2.71
N ASP A 416 1.22 46.30 -1.92
CA ASP A 416 1.66 47.67 -1.65
C ASP A 416 2.21 48.36 -2.90
N LEU A 417 2.98 47.64 -3.72
CA LEU A 417 3.46 48.16 -5.00
C LEU A 417 2.28 48.47 -5.94
N ALA A 418 1.30 47.57 -6.02
CA ALA A 418 0.10 47.75 -6.82
C ALA A 418 -0.77 48.92 -6.34
N LYS A 419 -0.85 49.16 -5.03
CA LYS A 419 -1.52 50.34 -4.45
C LYS A 419 -0.77 51.63 -4.77
N ARG A 420 0.56 51.68 -4.55
CA ARG A 420 1.40 52.87 -4.83
C ARG A 420 1.40 53.23 -6.31
N MET A 421 1.36 52.24 -7.20
CA MET A 421 1.30 52.45 -8.64
C MET A 421 -0.13 52.73 -9.16
N GLY A 422 -1.15 52.77 -8.29
CA GLY A 422 -2.54 53.02 -8.70
C GLY A 422 -3.14 51.93 -9.59
N ILE A 423 -2.58 50.72 -9.57
CA ILE A 423 -2.98 49.60 -10.42
C ILE A 423 -4.29 48.98 -9.91
N VAL A 424 -4.51 48.98 -8.59
CA VAL A 424 -5.68 48.33 -7.97
C VAL A 424 -7.03 48.94 -8.43
N PRO A 425 -7.23 50.26 -8.46
CA PRO A 425 -8.46 50.86 -9.01
C PRO A 425 -8.65 50.59 -10.51
N LEU A 426 -7.55 50.61 -11.29
CA LEU A 426 -7.56 50.31 -12.72
C LEU A 426 -8.00 48.88 -13.01
N VAL A 427 -7.43 47.91 -12.29
CA VAL A 427 -7.77 46.49 -12.43
C VAL A 427 -9.20 46.21 -11.95
N ASN A 428 -9.65 46.83 -10.84
CA ASN A 428 -11.02 46.66 -10.38
C ASN A 428 -12.04 47.25 -11.36
N ASN A 429 -11.77 48.40 -11.96
CA ASN A 429 -12.61 48.96 -13.02
C ASN A 429 -12.65 48.06 -14.26
N LEU A 430 -11.51 47.50 -14.67
CA LEU A 430 -11.45 46.53 -15.76
C LEU A 430 -12.27 45.26 -15.46
N ILE A 431 -12.13 44.68 -14.27
CA ILE A 431 -12.91 43.52 -13.84
C ILE A 431 -14.41 43.85 -13.81
N HIS A 432 -14.78 45.05 -13.38
CA HIS A 432 -16.18 45.47 -13.34
C HIS A 432 -16.76 45.66 -14.74
N GLN A 433 -15.98 46.24 -15.67
CA GLN A 433 -16.34 46.35 -17.09
C GLN A 433 -16.47 44.97 -17.74
N GLU A 434 -15.56 44.04 -17.43
CA GLU A 434 -15.60 42.67 -17.95
C GLU A 434 -16.84 41.91 -17.47
N LYS A 435 -17.20 42.06 -16.19
CA LYS A 435 -18.43 41.47 -15.64
C LYS A 435 -19.71 42.05 -16.25
N GLU A 436 -19.73 43.35 -16.54
CA GLU A 436 -20.87 43.98 -17.21
C GLU A 436 -20.96 43.55 -18.68
N GLN A 437 -19.83 43.50 -19.41
CA GLN A 437 -19.79 42.95 -20.77
C GLN A 437 -20.26 41.50 -20.83
N GLN A 438 -19.86 40.65 -19.87
CA GLN A 438 -20.33 39.27 -19.80
C GLN A 438 -21.84 39.16 -19.52
N LYS A 439 -22.40 40.06 -18.68
CA LYS A 439 -23.87 40.12 -18.48
C LYS A 439 -24.59 40.54 -19.76
N GLU A 440 -24.05 41.49 -20.49
CA GLU A 440 -24.62 41.99 -21.75
C GLU A 440 -24.57 40.94 -22.86
N GLN A 441 -23.44 40.24 -23.00
CA GLN A 441 -23.31 39.11 -23.91
C GLN A 441 -24.32 38.01 -23.56
N LYS A 442 -24.48 37.66 -22.28
CA LYS A 442 -25.50 36.68 -21.86
C LYS A 442 -26.93 37.14 -22.16
N LYS A 443 -27.23 38.44 -22.06
CA LYS A 443 -28.54 39.00 -22.44
C LYS A 443 -28.75 38.95 -23.96
N GLN A 444 -27.75 39.27 -24.76
CA GLN A 444 -27.82 39.19 -26.22
C GLN A 444 -27.95 37.74 -26.70
N GLN A 445 -27.22 36.82 -26.09
CA GLN A 445 -27.30 35.39 -26.40
C GLN A 445 -28.69 34.82 -26.07
N LYS A 446 -29.29 35.20 -24.93
CA LYS A 446 -30.69 34.87 -24.63
C LYS A 446 -31.69 35.46 -25.62
N ARG A 447 -31.46 36.68 -26.13
CA ARG A 447 -32.34 37.30 -27.15
C ARG A 447 -32.25 36.56 -28.49
N LEU A 448 -31.04 36.20 -28.90
CA LEU A 448 -30.80 35.41 -30.12
C LEU A 448 -31.39 34.01 -30.01
N GLU A 449 -31.31 33.35 -28.85
CA GLU A 449 -31.94 32.05 -28.62
C GLU A 449 -33.47 32.11 -28.74
N ILE A 450 -34.11 33.19 -28.26
CA ILE A 450 -35.55 33.42 -28.41
C ILE A 450 -35.91 33.70 -29.88
N GLU A 451 -35.12 34.50 -30.57
CA GLU A 451 -35.35 34.87 -31.98
C GLU A 451 -35.14 33.69 -32.95
N VAL A 452 -34.25 32.75 -32.61
CA VAL A 452 -34.05 31.49 -33.33
C VAL A 452 -35.17 30.49 -33.04
N ALA A 453 -35.73 30.49 -31.82
CA ALA A 453 -36.87 29.64 -31.47
C ALA A 453 -38.19 30.04 -32.18
N ASP A 454 -38.37 31.32 -32.51
CA ASP A 454 -39.56 31.83 -33.21
C ASP A 454 -39.51 31.66 -34.75
N ARG A 455 -38.36 31.32 -35.33
CA ARG A 455 -38.25 31.04 -36.78
C ARG A 455 -38.58 29.57 -37.09
N LYS A 456 -39.82 29.30 -37.53
CA LYS A 456 -40.18 28.00 -38.13
C LYS A 456 -39.35 27.72 -39.39
N PRO A 457 -38.88 26.48 -39.61
CA PRO A 457 -38.10 26.14 -40.81
C PRO A 457 -39.00 26.11 -42.05
N GLU A 458 -38.63 26.85 -43.10
CA GLU A 458 -39.29 26.80 -44.41
C GLU A 458 -38.97 25.47 -45.13
N PRO A 459 -39.95 24.87 -45.84
CA PRO A 459 -39.71 23.66 -46.63
C PRO A 459 -38.98 24.00 -47.95
N PRO A 460 -38.17 23.07 -48.49
CA PRO A 460 -37.34 23.35 -49.67
C PRO A 460 -38.21 23.50 -50.92
N LYS A 461 -38.14 24.66 -51.58
CA LYS A 461 -38.86 24.93 -52.83
C LYS A 461 -38.18 24.23 -54.01
N LYS A 462 -38.95 23.41 -54.72
CA LYS A 462 -38.62 22.72 -55.98
C LYS A 462 -38.15 23.72 -57.04
N GLN A 463 -37.00 23.47 -57.66
CA GLN A 463 -36.59 24.13 -58.90
C GLN A 463 -37.51 23.69 -60.04
N LYS A 464 -38.19 24.66 -60.67
CA LYS A 464 -38.85 24.50 -61.98
C LYS A 464 -38.01 25.14 -63.07
N SER A 465 -37.95 24.44 -64.19
CA SER A 465 -37.15 24.74 -65.38
C SER A 465 -37.64 25.96 -66.16
N ARG A 466 -36.67 26.55 -66.85
CA ARG A 466 -36.66 27.76 -67.69
C ARG A 466 -37.46 27.58 -68.99
N ALA A 467 -38.79 27.67 -68.95
CA ALA A 467 -39.63 27.55 -70.16
C ALA A 467 -40.75 28.58 -70.36
N ASP A 468 -41.12 29.42 -69.38
CA ASP A 468 -42.38 30.20 -69.49
C ASP A 468 -42.21 31.73 -69.36
N ASP A 469 -41.28 32.36 -70.09
CA ASP A 469 -41.27 33.85 -70.18
C ASP A 469 -40.60 34.36 -71.48
N TRP A 470 -41.16 33.96 -72.62
CA TRP A 470 -41.03 34.69 -73.89
C TRP A 470 -42.41 34.88 -74.50
N GLY A 471 -42.85 36.14 -74.57
CA GLY A 471 -43.71 36.60 -75.67
C GLY A 471 -45.05 37.26 -75.30
N MET A 472 -45.09 38.58 -75.56
CA MET A 472 -46.20 39.34 -76.15
C MET A 472 -47.40 39.65 -75.23
N GLU A 473 -48.06 40.80 -75.23
CA GLU A 473 -48.08 42.01 -76.06
C GLU A 473 -49.01 43.03 -75.34
N ARG A 474 -48.53 44.26 -75.09
CA ARG A 474 -49.17 45.54 -75.48
C ARG A 474 -48.45 46.74 -74.89
#